data_AF-A0A0T5ZFK4-F1
#
_entry.id   AF-A0A0T5ZFK4-F1
#
_cell.length_a   1.000
_cell.length_b   1.000
_cell.length_c   1.000
_cell.angle_alpha   90.00
_cell.angle_beta   90.00
_cell.angle_gamma   90.00
#
_symmetry.space_group_name_H-M   'P 1'
#
loop_
_entity.id
_entity.type
_entity.pdbx_description
1 polymer ?
#
loop_
_entity_poly.entity_id
_entity_poly.type
_entity_poly.pdbx_seq_one_letter_code
_entity_poly.pdbx_strand_id
1 'polypeptide(L)'
;MVRGLVRQMRWPILSLFTVFSILILQTIVENEAFASDSVKPIITTPEDIYVISKVPTTVFYSITAVDNTGKQISVDCDRGVGYVFNTGKTTVRCYTVDSSGNEARTSFVVTVGYEIVKIPNWFKLTTGYWVNNQISDTEYAKTLEFLLENKIIHVPYSNQSKEIANSEIPIWIKTNSQKWIQGNASDDEFSIGIQWMLERGLVQI
;
A
#
# COMPACT_ATOMS: atom_id res chain seq x y z
N MET A 1 -19.24 69.11 -87.04
CA MET A 1 -20.57 69.34 -87.66
C MET A 1 -21.56 68.40 -86.98
N VAL A 2 -22.50 68.95 -86.20
CA VAL A 2 -23.78 68.36 -85.72
C VAL A 2 -23.77 67.23 -84.64
N ARG A 3 -24.10 67.68 -83.41
CA ARG A 3 -25.10 67.20 -82.41
C ARG A 3 -25.05 65.79 -81.77
N GLY A 4 -25.15 65.79 -80.42
CA GLY A 4 -25.88 64.77 -79.63
C GLY A 4 -25.36 64.54 -78.20
N LEU A 5 -25.86 65.28 -77.20
CA LEU A 5 -25.54 65.12 -75.76
C LEU A 5 -26.41 64.07 -75.05
N VAL A 6 -25.77 63.02 -74.50
CA VAL A 6 -25.64 62.67 -73.05
C VAL A 6 -26.91 62.53 -72.14
N ARG A 7 -27.18 61.25 -71.75
CA ARG A 7 -27.31 60.65 -70.37
C ARG A 7 -28.67 60.39 -69.63
N GLN A 8 -28.69 59.16 -69.06
CA GLN A 8 -29.30 58.62 -67.79
C GLN A 8 -30.85 58.49 -67.74
N MET A 9 -31.54 57.53 -67.08
CA MET A 9 -31.26 56.39 -66.16
C MET A 9 -32.57 55.60 -65.95
N ARG A 10 -32.52 54.26 -65.71
CA ARG A 10 -33.26 53.52 -64.65
C ARG A 10 -33.06 51.99 -64.73
N TRP A 11 -32.90 51.35 -63.55
CA TRP A 11 -32.72 49.91 -63.24
C TRP A 11 -34.05 49.14 -63.12
N PRO A 12 -34.13 47.77 -63.21
CA PRO A 12 -33.94 46.85 -62.04
C PRO A 12 -33.45 45.37 -62.27
N ILE A 13 -32.72 44.83 -61.28
CA ILE A 13 -32.87 43.56 -60.50
C ILE A 13 -32.66 42.11 -61.11
N LEU A 14 -31.92 41.27 -60.33
CA LEU A 14 -31.82 39.77 -60.18
C LEU A 14 -30.99 38.94 -61.22
N SER A 15 -29.87 38.30 -60.82
CA SER A 15 -29.72 36.88 -60.35
C SER A 15 -29.51 35.88 -61.52
N LEU A 16 -28.48 35.03 -61.64
CA LEU A 16 -27.86 34.06 -60.72
C LEU A 16 -26.40 33.78 -61.11
N PHE A 17 -25.58 33.48 -60.11
CA PHE A 17 -24.21 32.98 -60.22
C PHE A 17 -24.16 31.56 -60.80
N THR A 18 -23.33 31.33 -61.82
CA THR A 18 -22.88 29.97 -62.19
C THR A 18 -21.65 29.61 -61.37
N VAL A 19 -21.77 28.49 -60.67
CA VAL A 19 -20.83 28.01 -59.65
C VAL A 19 -19.63 27.36 -60.34
N PHE A 20 -18.46 28.00 -60.30
CA PHE A 20 -17.20 27.30 -60.58
C PHE A 20 -16.93 26.36 -59.40
N SER A 21 -17.13 25.06 -59.61
CA SER A 21 -16.76 24.03 -58.64
C SER A 21 -15.24 23.92 -58.59
N ILE A 22 -14.63 24.58 -57.59
CA ILE A 22 -13.27 24.28 -57.18
C ILE A 22 -13.39 23.11 -56.21
N LEU A 23 -13.02 21.92 -56.67
CA LEU A 23 -12.75 20.78 -55.79
C LEU A 23 -11.47 21.12 -55.02
N ILE A 24 -11.60 21.85 -53.91
CA ILE A 24 -10.50 22.02 -52.97
C ILE A 24 -10.31 20.65 -52.32
N LEU A 25 -9.34 19.89 -52.81
CA LEU A 25 -8.78 18.75 -52.09
C LEU A 25 -7.97 19.33 -50.92
N GLN A 26 -8.66 19.94 -49.95
CA GLN A 26 -8.04 20.26 -48.68
C GLN A 26 -7.92 18.91 -47.99
N THR A 27 -6.71 18.34 -48.09
CA THR A 27 -6.22 17.36 -47.15
C THR A 27 -6.55 17.90 -45.77
N ILE A 28 -7.54 17.30 -45.12
CA ILE A 28 -7.66 17.39 -43.67
C ILE A 28 -6.35 16.79 -43.22
N VAL A 29 -5.41 17.64 -42.79
CA VAL A 29 -4.37 17.14 -41.89
C VAL A 29 -5.18 16.68 -40.70
N GLU A 30 -5.45 15.38 -40.64
CA GLU A 30 -5.85 14.73 -39.41
C GLU A 30 -4.72 15.08 -38.46
N ASN A 31 -4.91 16.16 -37.71
CA ASN A 31 -4.07 16.52 -36.61
C ASN A 31 -4.42 15.50 -35.54
N GLU A 32 -3.96 14.27 -35.74
CA GLU A 32 -3.81 13.26 -34.72
C GLU A 32 -2.87 13.91 -33.71
N ALA A 33 -3.45 14.66 -32.76
CA ALA A 33 -2.78 15.00 -31.55
C ALA A 33 -2.36 13.66 -30.97
N PHE A 34 -1.08 13.30 -31.13
CA PHE A 34 -0.48 12.13 -30.49
C PHE A 34 -0.88 12.24 -29.02
N ALA A 35 -1.83 11.41 -28.60
CA ALA A 35 -2.32 11.43 -27.24
C ALA A 35 -1.15 11.00 -26.37
N SER A 36 -0.46 11.98 -25.79
CA SER A 36 0.64 11.73 -24.88
C SER A 36 0.04 11.09 -23.64
N ASP A 37 0.47 9.88 -23.36
CA ASP A 37 0.10 9.22 -22.13
C ASP A 37 0.64 9.99 -20.92
N SER A 38 -0.23 10.19 -19.92
CA SER A 38 0.00 11.00 -18.73
C SER A 38 -0.38 10.26 -17.44
N VAL A 39 -0.71 8.96 -17.54
CA VAL A 39 -1.12 8.16 -16.39
C VAL A 39 0.12 7.57 -15.74
N LYS A 40 0.29 7.80 -14.44
CA LYS A 40 1.41 7.23 -13.69
C LYS A 40 1.28 5.72 -13.56
N PRO A 41 2.39 4.98 -13.59
CA PRO A 41 2.36 3.55 -13.30
C PRO A 41 2.05 3.27 -11.82
N ILE A 42 1.57 2.06 -11.55
CA ILE A 42 1.25 1.58 -10.20
C ILE A 42 2.35 0.64 -9.74
N ILE A 43 2.96 0.92 -8.60
CA ILE A 43 3.94 0.03 -7.94
C ILE A 43 3.23 -0.77 -6.85
N THR A 44 3.34 -2.09 -6.91
CA THR A 44 2.88 -3.03 -5.88
C THR A 44 4.07 -3.49 -5.05
N THR A 45 4.10 -3.10 -3.78
CA THR A 45 5.08 -3.52 -2.77
C THR A 45 4.47 -4.51 -1.78
N PRO A 46 5.29 -5.28 -1.05
CA PRO A 46 4.80 -5.95 0.15
C PRO A 46 4.35 -4.93 1.21
N GLU A 47 3.65 -5.41 2.23
CA GLU A 47 3.52 -4.69 3.50
C GLU A 47 4.89 -4.56 4.19
N ASP A 48 4.94 -3.81 5.29
CA ASP A 48 6.13 -3.72 6.12
C ASP A 48 6.59 -5.11 6.58
N ILE A 49 7.89 -5.38 6.44
CA ILE A 49 8.50 -6.68 6.71
C ILE A 49 9.18 -6.65 8.08
N TYR A 50 8.97 -7.71 8.87
CA TYR A 50 9.57 -7.87 10.17
C TYR A 50 10.35 -9.20 10.20
N VAL A 51 11.63 -9.12 10.58
CA VAL A 51 12.52 -10.29 10.66
C VAL A 51 13.12 -10.35 12.04
N ILE A 52 12.84 -11.45 12.74
CA ILE A 52 13.37 -11.72 14.08
C ILE A 52 14.83 -12.14 13.93
N SER A 53 15.76 -11.24 14.26
CA SER A 53 17.19 -11.53 14.25
C SER A 53 17.95 -10.62 15.21
N LYS A 54 19.03 -11.16 15.77
CA LYS A 54 19.99 -10.41 16.59
C LYS A 54 21.16 -9.85 15.76
N VAL A 55 21.23 -10.19 14.48
CA VAL A 55 22.34 -9.85 13.58
C VAL A 55 21.83 -9.33 12.23
N PRO A 56 22.65 -8.63 11.45
CA PRO A 56 22.29 -8.26 10.08
C PRO A 56 21.84 -9.48 9.28
N THR A 57 20.73 -9.35 8.56
CA THR A 57 20.03 -10.50 7.94
C THR A 57 19.61 -10.16 6.52
N THR A 58 19.75 -11.12 5.61
CA THR A 58 19.26 -11.02 4.24
C THR A 58 17.75 -11.14 4.20
N VAL A 59 17.07 -10.22 3.52
CA VAL A 59 15.61 -10.23 3.37
C VAL A 59 15.22 -10.32 1.90
N PHE A 60 14.28 -11.21 1.61
CA PHE A 60 13.70 -11.41 0.28
C PHE A 60 12.28 -10.88 0.22
N TYR A 61 11.93 -10.18 -0.86
CA TYR A 61 10.60 -9.65 -1.12
C TYR A 61 10.37 -9.51 -2.63
N SER A 62 9.11 -9.39 -3.04
CA SER A 62 8.69 -9.24 -4.43
C SER A 62 8.10 -7.85 -4.68
N ILE A 63 8.52 -7.18 -5.75
CA ILE A 63 7.98 -5.88 -6.17
C ILE A 63 7.64 -5.97 -7.65
N THR A 64 6.50 -5.40 -8.02
CA THR A 64 6.06 -5.30 -9.40
C THR A 64 5.54 -3.91 -9.69
N ALA A 65 5.65 -3.45 -10.92
CA ALA A 65 4.93 -2.28 -11.38
C ALA A 65 4.24 -2.54 -12.71
N VAL A 66 3.06 -1.96 -12.86
CA VAL A 66 2.22 -2.07 -14.05
C VAL A 66 1.72 -0.69 -14.46
N ASP A 67 1.77 -0.44 -15.75
CA ASP A 67 1.27 0.77 -16.38
C ASP A 67 -0.23 0.64 -16.77
N ASN A 68 -0.88 1.75 -17.17
CA ASN A 68 -2.28 1.76 -17.64
C ASN A 68 -2.50 0.87 -18.88
N THR A 69 -1.44 0.62 -19.66
CA THR A 69 -1.43 -0.32 -20.79
C THR A 69 -1.42 -1.79 -20.36
N GLY A 70 -1.27 -2.06 -19.06
CA GLY A 70 -1.07 -3.40 -18.52
C GLY A 70 0.36 -3.93 -18.68
N LYS A 71 1.28 -3.13 -19.23
CA LYS A 71 2.68 -3.49 -19.39
C LYS A 71 3.38 -3.52 -18.03
N GLN A 72 4.11 -4.60 -17.77
CA GLN A 72 5.00 -4.68 -16.62
C GLN A 72 6.27 -3.85 -16.86
N ILE A 73 6.65 -3.07 -15.85
CA ILE A 73 7.82 -2.20 -15.90
C ILE A 73 8.79 -2.52 -14.76
N SER A 74 10.07 -2.25 -14.99
CA SER A 74 11.12 -2.50 -14.00
C SER A 74 11.10 -1.43 -12.92
N VAL A 75 11.18 -1.85 -11.66
CA VAL A 75 11.24 -0.94 -10.50
C VAL A 75 12.67 -0.86 -10.00
N ASP A 76 13.14 0.35 -9.74
CA ASP A 76 14.43 0.61 -9.10
C ASP A 76 14.22 0.94 -7.62
N CYS A 77 14.97 0.28 -6.73
CA CYS A 77 14.87 0.48 -5.29
C CYS A 77 16.25 0.69 -4.68
N ASP A 78 16.31 1.56 -3.68
CA ASP A 78 17.56 1.93 -3.00
C ASP A 78 18.16 0.78 -2.13
N ARG A 79 17.38 -0.27 -1.89
CA ARG A 79 17.83 -1.60 -1.43
C ARG A 79 17.14 -2.60 -2.35
N GLY A 80 17.88 -3.51 -2.95
CA GLY A 80 17.34 -4.54 -3.84
C GLY A 80 16.90 -5.80 -3.11
N VAL A 81 16.34 -6.75 -3.86
CA VAL A 81 16.01 -8.08 -3.36
C VAL A 81 17.30 -8.79 -2.91
N GLY A 82 17.31 -9.37 -1.70
CA GLY A 82 18.50 -10.04 -1.15
C GLY A 82 19.52 -9.09 -0.52
N TYR A 83 19.15 -7.84 -0.26
CA TYR A 83 19.96 -6.91 0.52
C TYR A 83 20.11 -7.38 1.99
N VAL A 84 21.27 -7.12 2.60
CA VAL A 84 21.53 -7.40 4.02
C VAL A 84 21.11 -6.19 4.84
N PHE A 85 20.06 -6.35 5.63
CA PHE A 85 19.54 -5.30 6.49
C PHE A 85 20.19 -5.38 7.87
N ASN A 86 20.71 -4.25 8.35
CA ASN A 86 21.18 -4.12 9.73
C ASN A 86 19.99 -4.18 10.70
N THR A 87 20.28 -4.52 11.95
CA THR A 87 19.28 -4.46 13.04
C THR A 87 18.73 -3.04 13.17
N GLY A 88 17.42 -2.91 13.31
CA GLY A 88 16.67 -1.66 13.34
C GLY A 88 15.67 -1.55 12.19
N LYS A 89 15.14 -0.34 12.01
CA LYS A 89 14.22 -0.01 10.91
C LYS A 89 14.99 0.54 9.73
N THR A 90 14.72 0.01 8.54
CA THR A 90 15.24 0.51 7.26
C THR A 90 14.08 0.78 6.32
N THR A 91 13.95 2.02 5.83
CA THR A 91 12.99 2.35 4.78
C THR A 91 13.58 2.01 3.42
N VAL A 92 12.90 1.15 2.67
CA VAL A 92 13.19 0.87 1.26
C VAL A 92 12.38 1.84 0.41
N ARG A 93 13.03 2.57 -0.48
CA ARG A 93 12.43 3.55 -1.37
C ARG A 93 12.54 3.05 -2.80
N CYS A 94 11.41 3.00 -3.49
CA CYS A 94 11.32 2.51 -4.84
C CYS A 94 10.78 3.57 -5.79
N TYR A 95 11.22 3.50 -7.03
CA TYR A 95 10.96 4.45 -8.10
C TYR A 95 10.83 3.70 -9.43
N THR A 96 9.95 4.20 -10.29
CA THR A 96 9.84 3.73 -11.67
C THR A 96 9.37 4.88 -12.56
N VAL A 97 9.72 4.78 -13.85
CA VAL A 97 9.24 5.66 -14.91
C VAL A 97 8.70 4.79 -16.03
N ASP A 98 7.55 5.15 -16.59
CA ASP A 98 7.04 4.49 -17.79
C ASP A 98 7.74 4.99 -19.07
N SER A 99 7.31 4.51 -20.25
CA SER A 99 7.86 4.96 -21.53
C SER A 99 7.47 6.40 -21.92
N SER A 100 6.44 6.94 -21.29
CA SER A 100 5.86 8.25 -21.54
C SER A 100 6.47 9.33 -20.64
N GLY A 101 7.28 8.93 -19.65
CA GLY A 101 7.95 9.81 -18.70
C GLY A 101 7.17 10.01 -17.39
N ASN A 102 6.07 9.30 -17.14
CA ASN A 102 5.34 9.42 -15.89
C ASN A 102 6.05 8.65 -14.77
N GLU A 103 6.22 9.33 -13.63
CA GLU A 103 6.94 8.80 -12.47
C GLU A 103 6.00 8.28 -11.38
N ALA A 104 6.37 7.15 -10.79
CA ALA A 104 5.79 6.65 -9.55
C ALA A 104 6.85 6.38 -8.49
N ARG A 105 6.49 6.59 -7.22
CA ARG A 105 7.34 6.40 -6.05
C ARG A 105 6.55 5.71 -4.95
N THR A 106 7.21 4.81 -4.22
CA THR A 106 6.63 4.15 -3.05
C THR A 106 7.73 3.78 -2.05
N SER A 107 7.33 3.39 -0.84
CA SER A 107 8.26 2.90 0.18
C SER A 107 7.57 1.95 1.14
N PHE A 108 8.35 1.02 1.69
CA PHE A 108 7.95 0.15 2.80
C PHE A 108 9.11 0.04 3.79
N VAL A 109 8.80 -0.41 5.01
CA VAL A 109 9.79 -0.54 6.09
C VAL A 109 10.17 -2.00 6.27
N VAL A 110 11.48 -2.27 6.28
CA VAL A 110 12.05 -3.54 6.73
C VAL A 110 12.60 -3.33 8.13
N THR A 111 12.10 -4.10 9.08
CA THR A 111 12.53 -4.07 10.48
C THR A 111 13.22 -5.38 10.82
N VAL A 112 14.51 -5.32 11.11
CA VAL A 112 15.27 -6.47 11.60
C VAL A 112 15.51 -6.27 13.09
N GLY A 113 14.96 -7.12 13.94
CA GLY A 113 15.18 -6.98 15.37
C GLY A 113 14.60 -8.12 16.17
N TYR A 114 15.33 -8.53 17.20
CA TYR A 114 14.87 -9.53 18.17
C TYR A 114 13.95 -8.91 19.22
N GLU A 115 14.25 -7.67 19.63
CA GLU A 115 13.50 -6.97 20.68
C GLU A 115 12.23 -6.27 20.19
N ILE A 116 11.87 -6.47 18.92
CA ILE A 116 10.75 -5.78 18.29
C ILE A 116 9.59 -6.75 18.21
N VAL A 117 8.56 -6.48 19.01
CA VAL A 117 7.32 -7.27 18.98
C VAL A 117 6.47 -6.78 17.82
N LYS A 118 6.17 -7.69 16.90
CA LYS A 118 5.18 -7.46 15.84
C LYS A 118 4.06 -8.46 15.97
N ILE A 119 2.83 -7.96 15.97
CA ILE A 119 1.64 -8.80 16.10
C ILE A 119 0.79 -8.61 14.84
N PRO A 120 0.38 -9.71 14.18
CA PRO A 120 -0.47 -9.59 13.00
C PRO A 120 -1.80 -8.92 13.32
N ASN A 121 -2.22 -7.99 12.46
CA ASN A 121 -3.46 -7.23 12.67
C ASN A 121 -4.70 -8.12 12.81
N TRP A 122 -4.74 -9.28 12.13
CA TRP A 122 -5.85 -10.22 12.25
C TRP A 122 -6.02 -10.77 13.66
N PHE A 123 -4.97 -10.77 14.50
CA PHE A 123 -5.07 -11.24 15.88
C PHE A 123 -5.85 -10.28 16.78
N LYS A 124 -5.98 -9.00 16.38
CA LYS A 124 -6.85 -8.03 17.08
C LYS A 124 -8.31 -8.48 17.05
N LEU A 125 -8.75 -9.15 15.99
CA LEU A 125 -10.11 -9.67 15.88
C LEU A 125 -10.37 -10.73 16.94
N THR A 126 -9.50 -11.74 17.05
CA THR A 126 -9.61 -12.79 18.08
C THR A 126 -9.56 -12.22 19.48
N THR A 127 -8.65 -11.27 19.71
CA THR A 127 -8.54 -10.56 21.00
C THR A 127 -9.82 -9.77 21.31
N GLY A 128 -10.46 -9.17 20.31
CA GLY A 128 -11.76 -8.51 20.47
C GLY A 128 -12.87 -9.46 20.91
N TYR A 129 -12.96 -10.66 20.32
CA TYR A 129 -13.92 -11.67 20.75
C TYR A 129 -13.69 -12.10 22.21
N TRP A 130 -12.44 -12.28 22.63
CA TRP A 130 -12.11 -12.61 24.00
C TRP A 130 -12.45 -11.48 24.99
N VAL A 131 -12.10 -10.22 24.67
CA VAL A 131 -12.42 -9.07 25.54
C VAL A 131 -13.93 -8.87 25.69
N ASN A 132 -14.71 -9.17 24.65
CA ASN A 132 -16.17 -9.13 24.68
C ASN A 132 -16.82 -10.39 25.30
N ASN A 133 -16.04 -11.26 25.94
CA ASN A 133 -16.47 -12.51 26.57
C ASN A 133 -17.16 -13.50 25.61
N GLN A 134 -16.86 -13.44 24.32
CA GLN A 134 -17.35 -14.39 23.31
C GLN A 134 -16.45 -15.63 23.20
N ILE A 135 -15.22 -15.53 23.69
CA ILE A 135 -14.23 -16.61 23.78
C ILE A 135 -13.76 -16.70 25.23
N SER A 136 -13.56 -17.93 25.73
CA SER A 136 -13.08 -18.17 27.09
C SER A 136 -11.60 -17.82 27.25
N ASP A 137 -11.17 -17.56 28.49
CA ASP A 137 -9.75 -17.30 28.80
C ASP A 137 -8.84 -18.46 28.36
N THR A 138 -9.28 -19.71 28.55
CA THR A 138 -8.55 -20.91 28.12
C THR A 138 -8.39 -21.00 26.61
N GLU A 139 -9.44 -20.68 25.86
CA GLU A 139 -9.40 -20.73 24.40
C GLU A 139 -8.55 -19.60 23.81
N TYR A 140 -8.62 -18.42 24.42
CA TYR A 140 -7.74 -17.31 24.08
C TYR A 140 -6.26 -17.62 24.39
N ALA A 141 -5.98 -18.20 25.57
CA ALA A 141 -4.64 -18.64 25.95
C ALA A 141 -4.07 -19.65 24.94
N LYS A 142 -4.82 -20.70 24.58
CA LYS A 142 -4.41 -21.68 23.56
C LYS A 142 -4.11 -21.05 22.21
N THR A 143 -4.87 -20.02 21.83
CA THR A 143 -4.57 -19.28 20.60
C THR A 143 -3.22 -18.59 20.73
N LEU A 144 -2.95 -17.90 21.84
CA LEU A 144 -1.65 -17.27 22.09
C LEU A 144 -0.49 -18.29 22.11
N GLU A 145 -0.68 -19.45 22.74
CA GLU A 145 0.29 -20.55 22.76
C GLU A 145 0.67 -20.94 21.33
N PHE A 146 -0.32 -21.22 20.47
CA PHE A 146 -0.09 -21.55 19.07
C PHE A 146 0.71 -20.47 18.33
N LEU A 147 0.39 -19.18 18.54
CA LEU A 147 1.08 -18.08 17.86
C LEU A 147 2.53 -17.94 18.28
N LEU A 148 2.81 -18.18 19.56
CA LEU A 148 4.16 -18.10 20.09
C LEU A 148 4.99 -19.33 19.69
N GLU A 149 4.43 -20.53 19.76
CA GLU A 149 5.08 -21.80 19.34
C GLU A 149 5.47 -21.75 17.85
N ASN A 150 4.57 -21.26 17.00
CA ASN A 150 4.81 -21.12 15.57
C ASN A 150 5.62 -19.86 15.21
N LYS A 151 6.06 -19.09 16.21
CA LYS A 151 6.85 -17.85 16.04
C LYS A 151 6.16 -16.81 15.15
N ILE A 152 4.83 -16.83 15.13
CA ILE A 152 4.01 -15.81 14.47
C ILE A 152 4.04 -14.53 15.30
N ILE A 153 3.99 -14.67 16.62
CA ILE A 153 4.29 -13.61 17.57
C ILE A 153 5.60 -13.96 18.26
N HIS A 154 6.52 -12.99 18.33
CA HIS A 154 7.71 -13.10 19.15
C HIS A 154 7.64 -12.10 20.29
N VAL A 155 7.79 -12.59 21.51
CA VAL A 155 7.85 -11.78 22.72
C VAL A 155 9.22 -12.01 23.35
N PRO A 156 10.09 -10.99 23.40
CA PRO A 156 11.40 -11.14 24.01
C PRO A 156 11.26 -11.28 25.54
N TYR A 157 12.22 -11.98 26.15
CA TYR A 157 12.39 -12.10 27.61
C TYR A 157 11.24 -12.72 28.41
N SER A 158 10.65 -13.83 27.97
CA SER A 158 9.82 -14.65 28.85
C SER A 158 10.66 -15.68 29.60
N ASN A 159 10.76 -15.55 30.92
CA ASN A 159 11.13 -16.68 31.76
C ASN A 159 9.85 -17.42 32.10
N GLN A 160 9.63 -18.60 31.53
CA GLN A 160 8.51 -19.44 31.94
C GLN A 160 8.71 -19.85 33.40
N SER A 161 7.72 -19.57 34.24
CA SER A 161 7.59 -20.32 35.50
C SER A 161 6.75 -21.56 35.26
N LYS A 162 7.16 -22.68 35.87
CA LYS A 162 6.41 -23.95 35.85
C LYS A 162 5.27 -23.99 36.88
N GLU A 163 4.90 -22.84 37.45
CA GLU A 163 3.79 -22.78 38.40
C GLU A 163 2.47 -22.73 37.63
N ILE A 164 1.56 -23.62 38.01
CA ILE A 164 0.19 -23.62 37.51
C ILE A 164 -0.53 -22.44 38.17
N ALA A 165 -0.63 -21.31 37.48
CA ALA A 165 -1.53 -20.25 37.89
C ALA A 165 -2.98 -20.71 37.77
N ASN A 166 -3.81 -20.11 38.63
CA ASN A 166 -5.26 -20.17 38.53
C ASN A 166 -5.68 -19.87 37.08
N SER A 167 -6.56 -20.67 36.48
CA SER A 167 -6.86 -20.68 35.02
C SER A 167 -7.53 -19.39 34.47
N GLU A 168 -7.64 -18.33 35.26
CA GLU A 168 -8.38 -17.11 34.92
C GLU A 168 -7.40 -15.97 34.60
N ILE A 169 -7.62 -15.31 33.46
CA ILE A 169 -6.81 -14.17 33.04
C ILE A 169 -7.34 -12.90 33.73
N PRO A 170 -6.51 -12.16 34.48
CA PRO A 170 -6.96 -10.97 35.20
C PRO A 170 -7.58 -9.88 34.31
N ILE A 171 -8.55 -9.15 34.86
CA ILE A 171 -9.27 -8.08 34.16
C ILE A 171 -8.35 -6.96 33.61
N TRP A 172 -7.22 -6.69 34.27
CA TRP A 172 -6.29 -5.67 33.81
C TRP A 172 -5.62 -6.06 32.47
N ILE A 173 -5.41 -7.36 32.22
CA ILE A 173 -4.92 -7.86 30.93
C ILE A 173 -5.98 -7.60 29.86
N LYS A 174 -7.26 -7.92 30.12
CA LYS A 174 -8.37 -7.61 29.20
C LYS A 174 -8.47 -6.11 28.91
N THR A 175 -8.27 -5.28 29.93
CA THR A 175 -8.30 -3.81 29.77
C THR A 175 -7.16 -3.30 28.88
N ASN A 176 -5.95 -3.80 29.05
CA ASN A 176 -4.83 -3.44 28.17
C ASN A 176 -5.03 -3.96 26.74
N SER A 177 -5.60 -5.16 26.62
CA SER A 177 -5.97 -5.76 25.33
C SER A 177 -7.03 -4.93 24.60
N GLN A 178 -8.00 -4.37 25.33
CA GLN A 178 -8.99 -3.44 24.78
C GLN A 178 -8.31 -2.19 24.19
N LYS A 179 -7.31 -1.62 24.86
CA LYS A 179 -6.57 -0.47 24.34
C LYS A 179 -5.82 -0.81 23.06
N TRP A 180 -5.19 -1.97 23.01
CA TRP A 180 -4.45 -2.45 21.83
C TRP A 180 -5.35 -2.68 20.61
N ILE A 181 -6.52 -3.31 20.80
CA ILE A 181 -7.48 -3.49 19.68
C ILE A 181 -8.04 -2.14 19.18
N GLN A 182 -8.17 -1.14 20.06
CA GLN A 182 -8.59 0.21 19.70
C GLN A 182 -7.47 1.06 19.06
N GLY A 183 -6.24 0.55 18.99
CA GLY A 183 -5.08 1.29 18.49
C GLY A 183 -4.52 2.33 19.45
N ASN A 184 -4.98 2.33 20.71
CA ASN A 184 -4.49 3.19 21.79
C ASN A 184 -3.29 2.60 22.53
N ALA A 185 -2.86 1.40 22.16
CA ALA A 185 -1.63 0.78 22.62
C ALA A 185 -0.92 0.08 21.46
N SER A 186 0.41 0.08 21.49
CA SER A 186 1.26 -0.55 20.49
C SER A 186 1.41 -2.07 20.71
N ASP A 187 2.01 -2.77 19.75
CA ASP A 187 2.28 -4.20 19.84
C ASP A 187 3.24 -4.52 21.00
N ASP A 188 4.23 -3.65 21.25
CA ASP A 188 5.14 -3.77 22.40
C ASP A 188 4.41 -3.57 23.74
N GLU A 189 3.53 -2.57 23.87
CA GLU A 189 2.74 -2.38 25.09
C GLU A 189 1.80 -3.54 25.37
N PHE A 190 1.16 -4.10 24.34
CA PHE A 190 0.31 -5.28 24.48
C PHE A 190 1.13 -6.53 24.84
N SER A 191 2.35 -6.66 24.31
CA SER A 191 3.24 -7.79 24.59
C SER A 191 3.60 -7.93 26.08
N ILE A 192 3.56 -6.84 26.85
CA ILE A 192 3.76 -6.86 28.30
C ILE A 192 2.72 -7.77 28.99
N GLY A 193 1.48 -7.76 28.52
CA GLY A 193 0.45 -8.67 29.02
C GLY A 193 0.76 -10.14 28.69
N ILE A 194 1.29 -10.41 27.49
CA ILE A 194 1.70 -11.75 27.08
C ILE A 194 2.89 -12.24 27.91
N GLN A 195 3.89 -11.37 28.15
CA GLN A 195 5.03 -11.66 29.02
C GLN A 195 4.55 -12.09 30.40
N TRP A 196 3.65 -11.31 30.99
CA TRP A 196 3.09 -11.62 32.30
C TRP A 196 2.35 -12.96 32.32
N MET A 197 1.58 -13.28 31.27
CA MET A 197 0.89 -14.57 31.16
C MET A 197 1.87 -15.75 31.04
N LEU A 198 2.97 -15.59 30.31
CA LEU A 198 4.05 -16.58 30.21
C LEU A 198 4.76 -16.79 31.55
N GLU A 199 5.06 -15.70 32.26
CA GLU A 199 5.69 -15.74 33.59
C GLU A 199 4.82 -16.43 34.64
N ARG A 200 3.50 -16.47 34.45
CA ARG A 200 2.54 -17.10 35.35
C ARG A 200 2.06 -18.47 34.87
N GLY A 201 2.55 -18.97 33.74
CA GLY A 201 2.13 -20.27 33.21
C GLY A 201 0.68 -20.32 32.69
N LEU A 202 0.06 -19.16 32.46
CA LEU A 202 -1.28 -19.04 31.83
C LEU A 202 -1.23 -19.28 30.31
N VAL A 203 -0.07 -19.00 29.72
CA VAL A 203 0.29 -19.31 28.33
C VAL A 203 1.63 -20.02 28.38
N GLN A 204 1.79 -21.07 27.58
CA GLN A 204 2.99 -21.91 27.54
C GLN A 204 3.54 -22.02 26.09
N ILE A 205 4.85 -22.23 25.97
CA ILE A 205 5.62 -22.31 24.70
C ILE A 205 6.70 -23.39 24.76
#